data_AF-A0A9D1B4K6-F1
#
_entry.id   AF-A0A9D1B4K6-F1
#
_cell.length_a   1.000
_cell.length_b   1.000
_cell.length_c   1.000
_cell.angle_alpha   90.00
_cell.angle_beta   90.00
_cell.angle_gamma   90.00
#
_symmetry.space_group_name_H-M   'P 1'
#
loop_
_entity.id
_entity.type
_entity.pdbx_description
1 polymer ?
#
loop_
_entity_poly.entity_id
_entity_poly.type
_entity_poly.pdbx_seq_one_letter_code
_entity_poly.pdbx_strand_id
1 'polypeptide(L)' 'MVRIADDSDEHDKIVEQMSERHGSIVDLINSLSDFHLYRFEPGEGHYVVGFGQAYCVNGCEVNGWL' A
#
# COMPACT_ATOMS: atom_id res chain seq x y z
N MET A 1 -8.82 2.61 -4.72
CA MET A 1 -7.88 1.51 -5.02
C MET A 1 -7.82 1.37 -6.53
N VAL A 2 -6.61 1.37 -7.08
CA VAL A 2 -6.36 1.42 -8.52
C VAL A 2 -5.46 0.26 -8.90
N ARG A 3 -5.82 -0.49 -9.95
CA ARG A 3 -4.94 -1.52 -10.52
C ARG A 3 -3.79 -0.83 -11.25
N ILE A 4 -2.57 -1.26 -10.97
CA ILE A 4 -1.39 -0.83 -11.73
C ILE A 4 -1.28 -1.71 -12.97
N ALA A 5 -0.94 -1.12 -14.12
CA ALA A 5 -0.75 -1.87 -15.35
C ALA A 5 0.52 -2.73 -15.26
N ASP A 6 0.47 -3.98 -15.72
CA ASP A 6 1.55 -4.95 -15.51
C ASP A 6 2.80 -4.57 -16.32
N ASP A 7 2.62 -3.94 -17.48
CA ASP A 7 3.68 -3.45 -18.37
C ASP A 7 3.91 -1.94 -18.17
N SER A 8 4.11 -1.51 -16.92
CA SER A 8 4.36 -0.10 -16.60
C SER A 8 5.59 0.07 -15.73
N ASP A 9 6.30 1.19 -15.94
CA ASP A 9 7.46 1.57 -15.12
C ASP A 9 7.10 1.66 -13.62
N GLU A 10 5.84 2.03 -13.29
CA GLU A 10 5.36 2.07 -11.90
C GLU A 10 5.32 0.67 -11.28
N HIS A 11 4.88 -0.33 -12.06
CA HIS A 11 4.83 -1.72 -11.60
C HIS A 11 6.24 -2.25 -11.28
N ASP A 12 7.17 -2.15 -12.23
CA ASP A 12 8.54 -2.66 -12.08
C ASP A 12 9.24 -2.04 -10.88
N LYS A 13 9.08 -0.72 -10.71
CA LYS A 13 9.66 0.02 -9.58
C LYS A 13 9.10 -0.42 -8.22
N ILE A 14 7.81 -0.74 -8.15
CA ILE A 14 7.18 -1.22 -6.91
C ILE A 14 7.62 -2.66 -6.62
N VAL A 15 7.67 -3.52 -7.64
CA VAL A 15 8.15 -4.90 -7.52
C VAL A 15 9.59 -4.91 -7.02
N GLU A 16 10.48 -4.09 -7.59
CA GLU A 16 11.87 -3.96 -7.13
C GLU A 16 11.94 -3.60 -5.64
N GLN A 17 11.23 -2.57 -5.18
CA GLN A 17 11.20 -2.17 -3.77
C GLN A 17 10.63 -3.26 -2.85
N MET A 18 9.61 -3.98 -3.31
CA MET A 18 9.03 -5.09 -2.55
C MET A 18 10.00 -6.26 -2.48
N SER A 19 10.69 -6.60 -3.56
CA SER A 19 11.72 -7.65 -3.61
C SER A 19 12.92 -7.30 -2.70
N GLU A 20 13.36 -6.04 -2.65
CA GLU A 20 14.39 -5.60 -1.70
C GLU A 20 13.98 -5.81 -0.23
N ARG A 21 12.71 -5.56 0.10
CA ARG A 21 12.20 -5.65 1.47
C ARG A 21 11.79 -7.07 1.90
N HIS A 22 11.22 -7.83 0.98
CA HIS A 22 10.57 -9.12 1.27
C HIS A 22 11.28 -10.32 0.62
N GLY A 23 12.29 -10.08 -0.21
CA GLY A 23 13.09 -11.09 -0.86
C GLY A 23 12.40 -11.77 -2.04
N SER A 24 12.95 -12.92 -2.44
CA SER A 24 12.61 -13.65 -3.67
C SER A 24 11.17 -14.17 -3.77
N ILE A 25 10.39 -14.12 -2.68
CA ILE A 25 8.97 -14.45 -2.73
C ILE A 25 8.19 -13.49 -3.63
N VAL A 26 8.61 -12.23 -3.70
CA VAL A 26 7.99 -11.21 -4.55
C VAL A 26 8.23 -11.52 -6.02
N ASP A 27 9.44 -11.92 -6.39
CA ASP A 27 9.76 -12.33 -7.75
C ASP A 27 8.92 -13.56 -8.18
N LEU A 28 8.74 -14.53 -7.26
CA LEU A 28 7.93 -15.72 -7.51
C LEU A 28 6.47 -15.35 -7.79
N ILE A 29 5.83 -14.57 -6.91
CA ILE A 29 4.42 -14.21 -7.11
C ILE A 29 4.24 -13.29 -8.32
N ASN A 30 5.18 -12.40 -8.59
CA ASN A 30 5.15 -11.52 -9.76
C ASN A 30 5.28 -12.29 -11.08
N SER A 31 5.92 -13.46 -11.07
CA SER A 31 6.00 -14.33 -12.25
C SER A 31 4.68 -15.02 -12.62
N LEU A 32 3.69 -15.00 -11.72
CA LEU A 32 2.38 -15.60 -11.94
C LEU A 32 1.50 -14.64 -12.77
N SER A 33 0.98 -15.11 -13.90
CA SER A 33 0.19 -14.26 -14.81
C SER A 33 -1.15 -13.77 -14.24
N ASP A 34 -1.63 -14.38 -13.16
CA ASP A 34 -2.84 -14.00 -12.43
C ASP A 34 -2.56 -13.07 -11.23
N PHE A 35 -1.29 -12.73 -10.98
CA PHE A 35 -0.93 -11.73 -9.98
C PHE A 35 -1.16 -10.31 -10.50
N HIS A 36 -1.78 -9.47 -9.69
CA HIS A 36 -2.09 -8.09 -10.05
C HIS A 36 -1.75 -7.14 -8.90
N LEU A 37 -0.99 -6.11 -9.22
CA LEU A 37 -0.62 -5.07 -8.27
C LEU A 37 -1.73 -4.02 -8.16
N TYR A 38 -2.06 -3.66 -6.93
CA TYR A 38 -3.05 -2.62 -6.63
C TYR A 38 -2.46 -1.56 -5.70
N ARG A 39 -2.71 -0.31 -6.03
CA ARG A 39 -2.44 0.84 -5.17
C ARG A 39 -3.66 1.12 -4.31
N PHE A 40 -3.48 1.10 -2.99
CA PHE A 40 -4.48 1.58 -2.06
C PHE A 40 -4.50 3.10 -2.05
N GLU A 41 -5.70 3.65 -2.07
CA GLU A 41 -5.94 5.08 -1.87
C GLU A 41 -6.70 5.17 -0.55
N PRO A 42 -6.01 5.54 0.54
CA PRO A 42 -6.67 5.64 1.82
C PRO A 42 -7.78 6.70 1.74
N GLY A 43 -8.95 6.33 2.25
CA GLY A 43 -10.05 7.25 2.52
C GLY A 43 -9.99 7.71 3.97
N GLU A 44 -11.10 7.57 4.70
CA GLU A 44 -11.13 7.86 6.13
C GLU A 44 -10.66 6.66 6.96
N GLY A 45 -10.01 6.94 8.09
CA GLY A 45 -9.50 5.93 9.01
C GLY A 45 -9.44 6.44 10.45
N HIS A 46 -9.26 5.50 11.38
CA HIS A 46 -9.07 5.82 12.80
C HIS A 46 -7.71 5.33 13.27
N TYR A 47 -6.97 6.20 13.95
CA TYR A 47 -5.69 5.88 14.55
C TYR A 47 -5.81 5.93 16.07
N VAL A 48 -5.54 4.81 16.74
CA VAL A 48 -5.62 4.68 18.20
C VAL A 48 -4.24 4.32 18.75
N VAL A 49 -3.68 5.20 19.57
CA VAL A 49 -2.32 5.04 20.15
C VAL A 49 -2.35 4.60 21.60
N GLY A 50 -3.48 4.85 22.28
CA GLY A 50 -3.64 4.58 23.70
C GLY A 50 -5.02 4.97 24.20
N PHE A 51 -5.24 4.77 25.49
CA PHE A 51 -6.51 5.08 26.12
C PHE A 51 -6.84 6.57 25.99
N GLY A 52 -8.01 6.88 25.42
CA GLY A 52 -8.44 8.27 25.16
C GLY A 52 -7.70 8.98 24.04
N GLN A 53 -6.85 8.28 23.26
CA GLN A 53 -6.08 8.85 22.16
C GLN A 53 -6.50 8.20 20.84
N ALA A 54 -7.62 8.66 20.30
CA ALA A 54 -8.16 8.25 19.02
C ALA A 54 -8.25 9.47 18.08
N TYR A 55 -7.77 9.31 16.85
CA TYR A 55 -7.69 10.37 15.86
C TYR A 55 -8.37 9.93 14.56
N CYS A 56 -9.07 10.86 13.90
CA CYS A 56 -9.56 10.66 12.54
C CYS A 56 -8.46 11.02 11.54
N VAL A 57 -8.23 10.11 10.60
CA VAL A 57 -7.26 10.26 9.52
C VAL A 57 -8.07 10.33 8.23
N ASN A 58 -7.83 11.36 7.41
CA ASN A 58 -8.47 11.52 6.11
C ASN A 58 -7.40 11.46 5.03
N GLY A 59 -7.40 10.40 4.23
CA GLY A 59 -6.34 10.12 3.28
C GLY A 59 -5.02 9.81 3.96
N CYS A 60 -3.95 10.46 3.52
CA CYS A 60 -2.65 10.43 4.18
C CYS A 60 -2.47 11.59 5.20
N GLU A 61 -3.51 12.41 5.42
CA GLU A 61 -3.49 13.52 6.34
C GLU A 61 -4.11 13.14 7.68
N VAL A 62 -3.40 13.42 8.77
CA VAL A 62 -3.91 13.26 10.14
C VAL A 62 -4.49 14.60 10.57
N ASN A 63 -5.80 14.67 10.79
CA ASN A 63 -6.46 15.87 11.29
C ASN A 63 -6.66 15.77 12.82
N GLY A 64 -6.33 16.85 13.55
CA GLY A 64 -6.33 16.88 15.01
C GLY A 64 -7.66 17.29 15.66
N TRP A 65 -7.96 16.61 16.78
CA TRP A 65 -9.02 16.77 17.81
C TRP A 65 -10.50 16.67 17.38
N LEU A 66 -11.09 15.53 17.74
CA LEU A 66 -12.44 15.44 18.35
C LEU A 66 -12.33 15.74 19.85
#